data_AF-A0A357XS44-F1
#
_entry.id   AF-A0A357XS44-F1
#
_cell.length_a   1.000
_cell.length_b   1.000
_cell.length_c   1.000
_cell.angle_alpha   90.00
_cell.angle_beta   90.00
_cell.angle_gamma   90.00
#
_symmetry.space_group_name_H-M   'P 1'
#
loop_
_entity.id
_entity.type
_entity.pdbx_description
1 polymer ?
#
loop_
_entity_poly.entity_id
_entity_poly.type
_entity_poly.pdbx_seq_one_letter_code
_entity_poly.pdbx_strand_id
1 'polypeptide(L)'
;KKTCGVDRKTSDMIKRDLDSARRFWIAETDDPEERRRREESEFLVYENKAGLFADFHGLRHTFISNLGKAGVAPKTAQILARHSDLSLTMNIYTHVDQQEQAAAINSLPRVPGLKKPDEEDGVPA
;
A
#
# COMPACT_ATOMS: atom_id res chain seq x y z
N LYS A 1 -0.63 -13.31 30.04
CA LYS A 1 0.43 -14.31 29.74
C LYS A 1 1.57 -13.59 29.03
N LYS A 2 2.79 -13.71 29.56
CA LYS A 2 4.00 -12.94 29.18
C LYS A 2 4.28 -13.01 27.67
N THR A 3 4.36 -11.86 27.00
CA THR A 3 4.78 -11.75 25.59
C THR A 3 6.26 -11.50 25.40
N CYS A 4 7.07 -11.52 26.45
CA CYS A 4 8.52 -11.50 26.30
C CYS A 4 9.14 -12.82 26.77
N GLY A 5 9.88 -13.47 25.85
CA GLY A 5 11.05 -14.27 26.21
C GLY A 5 11.00 -15.78 25.94
N VAL A 6 9.86 -16.47 26.04
CA VAL A 6 9.89 -17.96 26.05
C VAL A 6 8.83 -18.61 25.15
N ASP A 7 7.68 -17.96 24.92
CA ASP A 7 6.62 -18.44 24.04
C ASP A 7 6.43 -17.42 22.91
N ARG A 8 7.16 -17.59 21.79
CA ARG A 8 7.21 -16.64 20.67
C ARG A 8 5.98 -16.81 19.78
N LYS A 9 4.81 -16.51 20.31
CA LYS A 9 3.58 -16.38 19.52
C LYS A 9 3.58 -15.02 18.84
N THR A 10 4.44 -14.87 17.84
CA THR A 10 4.67 -13.57 17.19
C THR A 10 3.39 -13.04 16.53
N SER A 11 2.52 -13.92 16.02
CA SER A 11 1.19 -13.53 15.51
C SER A 11 0.30 -12.93 16.60
N ASP A 12 0.31 -13.49 17.81
CA ASP A 12 -0.41 -12.95 18.96
C ASP A 12 0.13 -11.59 19.39
N MET A 13 1.43 -11.34 19.18
CA MET A 13 2.06 -10.07 19.51
C MET A 13 1.44 -8.94 18.69
N ILE A 14 1.43 -9.07 17.35
CA ILE A 14 0.84 -8.05 16.47
C ILE A 14 -0.64 -7.80 16.82
N LYS A 15 -1.41 -8.87 17.05
CA LYS A 15 -2.83 -8.74 17.41
C LYS A 15 -3.02 -7.94 18.71
N ARG A 16 -2.18 -8.18 19.72
CA ARG A 16 -2.23 -7.47 21.00
C ARG A 16 -1.75 -6.02 20.87
N ASP A 17 -0.73 -5.79 20.06
CA ASP A 17 -0.18 -4.45 19.82
C ASP A 17 -1.21 -3.58 19.08
N LEU A 18 -1.90 -4.12 18.08
CA LEU A 18 -3.00 -3.44 17.37
C LEU A 18 -4.18 -3.14 18.28
N ASP A 19 -4.62 -4.10 19.10
CA ASP A 19 -5.69 -3.90 20.08
C ASP A 19 -5.32 -2.81 21.10
N SER A 20 -4.06 -2.80 21.58
CA SER A 20 -3.56 -1.78 22.49
C SER A 20 -3.49 -0.41 21.82
N ALA A 21 -2.93 -0.33 20.61
CA ALA A 21 -2.85 0.90 19.83
C ALA A 21 -4.22 1.48 19.52
N ARG A 22 -5.20 0.64 19.15
CA ARG A 22 -6.58 1.07 18.90
C ARG A 22 -7.23 1.68 20.13
N ARG A 23 -7.03 1.08 21.31
CA ARG A 23 -7.54 1.64 22.58
C ARG A 23 -6.94 3.02 22.87
N PHE A 24 -5.63 3.17 22.73
CA PHE A 24 -4.99 4.47 22.94
C PHE A 24 -5.47 5.51 21.92
N TRP A 25 -5.60 5.12 20.65
CA TRP A 25 -6.10 6.00 19.60
C TRP A 25 -7.55 6.45 19.83
N ILE A 26 -8.43 5.59 20.31
CA ILE A 26 -9.82 5.97 20.67
C ILE A 26 -9.83 6.88 21.91
N ALA A 27 -8.95 6.62 22.89
CA ALA A 27 -8.86 7.39 24.12
C ALA A 27 -8.19 8.76 23.95
N GLU A 28 -7.44 8.98 22.87
CA GLU A 28 -6.73 10.25 22.59
C GLU A 28 -7.67 11.43 22.29
N THR A 29 -8.91 11.16 21.89
CA THR A 29 -9.90 12.22 21.63
C THR A 29 -10.87 12.37 22.80
N ASP A 30 -11.12 13.62 23.21
CA ASP A 30 -12.12 13.98 24.22
C ASP A 30 -13.50 14.30 23.61
N ASP A 31 -13.58 14.46 22.28
CA ASP A 31 -14.82 14.74 21.57
C ASP A 31 -15.66 13.44 21.42
N PRO A 32 -16.90 13.41 21.94
CA PRO A 32 -17.77 12.24 21.83
C PRO A 32 -18.08 11.82 20.39
N GLU A 33 -18.21 12.78 19.46
CA GLU A 33 -18.55 12.50 18.06
C GLU A 33 -17.36 11.85 17.33
N GLU A 34 -16.16 12.41 17.50
CA GLU A 34 -14.94 11.83 16.98
C GLU A 34 -14.66 10.46 17.61
N ARG A 35 -14.90 10.29 18.92
CA ARG A 35 -14.77 8.98 19.58
C ARG A 35 -15.67 7.93 18.92
N ARG A 36 -16.95 8.24 18.69
CA ARG A 36 -17.88 7.36 17.98
C ARG A 36 -17.36 7.01 16.59
N ARG A 37 -16.88 8.01 15.83
CA ARG A 37 -16.30 7.78 14.49
C ARG A 37 -15.11 6.82 14.54
N ARG A 38 -14.23 6.95 15.53
CA ARG A 38 -13.06 6.07 15.71
C ARG A 38 -13.48 4.65 16.08
N GLU A 39 -14.47 4.50 16.97
CA GLU A 39 -15.03 3.21 17.37
C GLU A 39 -15.68 2.46 16.20
N GLU A 40 -16.39 3.16 15.32
CA GLU A 40 -17.02 2.60 14.12
C GLU A 40 -16.03 2.29 12.99
N SER A 41 -14.84 2.90 13.03
CA SER A 41 -13.81 2.73 12.00
C SER A 41 -13.13 1.36 12.05
N GLU A 42 -12.58 0.94 10.93
CA GLU A 42 -11.75 -0.26 10.79
C GLU A 42 -10.26 0.03 11.03
N PHE A 43 -9.90 1.22 11.51
CA PHE A 43 -8.50 1.58 11.70
C PHE A 43 -7.88 0.81 12.89
N LEU A 44 -6.72 0.19 12.69
CA LEU A 44 -6.01 -0.62 13.71
C LEU A 44 -6.76 -1.89 14.16
N VAL A 45 -7.75 -2.38 13.41
CA VAL A 45 -8.32 -3.72 13.64
C VAL A 45 -7.39 -4.79 13.06
N TYR A 46 -7.36 -5.97 13.69
CA TYR A 46 -6.55 -7.09 13.19
C TYR A 46 -7.15 -7.72 11.92
N GLU A 47 -8.48 -7.78 11.84
CA GLU A 47 -9.24 -8.28 10.70
C GLU A 47 -10.28 -7.22 10.33
N ASN A 48 -10.31 -6.80 9.06
CA ASN A 48 -11.28 -5.83 8.58
C ASN A 48 -12.58 -6.52 8.10
N LYS A 49 -13.61 -5.75 7.74
CA LYS A 49 -14.91 -6.26 7.26
C LYS A 49 -14.79 -7.04 5.94
N ALA A 50 -13.69 -6.86 5.20
CA ALA A 50 -13.39 -7.61 3.98
C ALA A 50 -12.67 -8.94 4.26
N GLY A 51 -12.42 -9.30 5.53
CA GLY A 51 -11.71 -10.53 5.90
C GLY A 51 -10.19 -10.47 5.63
N LEU A 52 -9.62 -9.26 5.52
CA LEU A 52 -8.18 -9.06 5.37
C LEU A 52 -7.51 -8.87 6.73
N PHE A 53 -6.32 -9.44 6.87
CA PHE A 53 -5.58 -9.48 8.14
C PHE A 53 -4.37 -8.55 8.15
N ALA A 54 -4.18 -7.85 9.26
CA ALA A 54 -2.96 -7.10 9.57
C ALA A 54 -1.95 -8.00 10.31
N ASP A 55 -1.43 -9.03 9.64
CA ASP A 55 -0.47 -10.00 10.17
C ASP A 55 0.89 -9.92 9.46
N PHE A 56 1.81 -10.86 9.72
CA PHE A 56 3.12 -10.87 9.03
C PHE A 56 3.02 -11.01 7.52
N HIS A 57 2.01 -11.71 7.03
CA HIS A 57 1.80 -11.84 5.60
C HIS A 57 1.31 -10.52 5.00
N GLY A 58 0.35 -9.86 5.65
CA GLY A 58 -0.07 -8.51 5.30
C GLY A 58 1.08 -7.49 5.33
N LEU A 59 1.92 -7.53 6.37
CA LEU A 59 3.11 -6.67 6.47
C LEU A 59 4.13 -6.93 5.36
N ARG A 60 4.33 -8.20 4.99
CA ARG A 60 5.18 -8.57 3.86
C ARG A 60 4.63 -8.05 2.54
N HIS A 61 3.31 -8.12 2.33
CA HIS A 61 2.68 -7.51 1.16
C HIS A 61 2.92 -6.01 1.11
N THR A 62 2.65 -5.30 2.21
CA THR A 62 2.90 -3.86 2.31
C THR A 62 4.36 -3.50 2.03
N PHE A 63 5.31 -4.26 2.56
CA PHE A 63 6.74 -4.07 2.30
C PHE A 63 7.04 -4.13 0.80
N ILE A 64 6.57 -5.15 0.11
CA ILE A 64 6.90 -5.34 -1.31
C ILE A 64 6.11 -4.37 -2.20
N SER A 65 4.86 -4.05 -1.86
CA SER A 65 4.10 -2.97 -2.51
C SER A 65 4.82 -1.63 -2.42
N ASN A 66 5.43 -1.30 -1.27
CA ASN A 66 6.19 -0.07 -1.10
C ASN A 66 7.48 -0.07 -1.94
N LEU A 67 8.14 -1.22 -2.13
CA LEU A 67 9.26 -1.33 -3.05
C LEU A 67 8.85 -1.04 -4.50
N GLY A 68 7.68 -1.56 -4.92
CA GLY A 68 7.10 -1.26 -6.23
C GLY A 68 6.86 0.23 -6.44
N LYS A 69 6.16 0.88 -5.48
CA LYS A 69 5.89 2.33 -5.51
C LYS A 69 7.17 3.19 -5.48
N ALA A 70 8.23 2.70 -4.86
CA ALA A 70 9.53 3.36 -4.86
C ALA A 70 10.32 3.18 -6.17
N GLY A 71 9.75 2.51 -7.18
CA GLY A 71 10.40 2.26 -8.47
C GLY A 71 11.55 1.25 -8.39
N VAL A 72 11.60 0.40 -7.35
CA VAL A 72 12.65 -0.60 -7.20
C VAL A 72 12.53 -1.64 -8.31
N ALA A 73 13.66 -1.94 -8.96
CA ALA A 73 13.69 -2.94 -10.03
C ALA A 73 13.10 -4.29 -9.55
N PRO A 74 12.26 -4.97 -10.34
CA PRO A 74 11.57 -6.21 -9.93
C PRO A 74 12.51 -7.30 -9.41
N LYS A 75 13.71 -7.42 -9.98
CA LYS A 75 14.70 -8.40 -9.52
C LYS A 75 15.23 -8.10 -8.12
N THR A 76 15.44 -6.83 -7.81
CA THR A 76 15.86 -6.37 -6.48
C THR A 76 14.74 -6.60 -5.47
N ALA A 77 13.50 -6.26 -5.83
CA ALA A 77 12.33 -6.53 -4.98
C ALA A 77 12.15 -8.04 -4.73
N GLN A 78 12.36 -8.90 -5.73
CA GLN A 78 12.33 -10.35 -5.60
C GLN A 78 13.37 -10.86 -4.57
N ILE A 79 14.61 -10.35 -4.63
CA ILE A 79 15.69 -10.73 -3.71
C ILE A 79 15.37 -10.26 -2.29
N LEU A 80 14.90 -9.02 -2.12
CA LEU A 80 14.50 -8.47 -0.81
C LEU A 80 13.32 -9.25 -0.22
N ALA A 81 12.37 -9.66 -1.06
CA ALA A 81 11.29 -10.54 -0.65
C ALA A 81 11.80 -11.96 -0.35
N ARG A 82 12.89 -12.43 -0.96
CA ARG A 82 13.30 -13.85 -0.98
C ARG A 82 12.29 -14.75 -1.70
N HIS A 83 11.70 -14.26 -2.79
CA HIS A 83 10.86 -15.07 -3.65
C HIS A 83 11.71 -15.92 -4.60
N SER A 84 11.42 -17.22 -4.66
CA SER A 84 12.07 -18.14 -5.60
C SER A 84 11.70 -17.83 -7.05
N ASP A 85 10.47 -17.36 -7.28
CA ASP A 85 9.95 -17.00 -8.59
C ASP A 85 9.61 -15.51 -8.67
N LEU A 86 9.91 -14.91 -9.81
CA LEU A 86 9.56 -13.53 -10.12
C LEU A 86 8.04 -13.35 -10.28
N SER A 87 7.31 -14.38 -10.74
CA SER A 87 5.85 -14.34 -10.87
C SER A 87 5.15 -14.01 -9.55
N LEU A 88 5.69 -14.49 -8.42
CA LEU A 88 5.20 -14.24 -7.06
C LEU A 88 5.40 -12.78 -6.62
N THR A 89 6.35 -12.08 -7.25
CA THR A 89 6.60 -10.64 -7.03
C THR A 89 5.80 -9.79 -8.02
N MET A 90 5.68 -10.22 -9.27
CA MET A 90 5.01 -9.43 -10.29
C MET A 90 3.48 -9.50 -10.14
N ASN A 91 2.89 -10.68 -9.97
CA ASN A 91 1.43 -10.86 -9.95
C ASN A 91 0.72 -10.17 -8.77
N ILE A 92 1.46 -9.82 -7.71
CA ILE A 92 0.89 -9.31 -6.45
C ILE A 92 1.18 -7.80 -6.28
N TYR A 93 2.28 -7.29 -6.85
CA TYR A 93 2.76 -5.93 -6.56
C TYR A 93 2.75 -4.99 -7.76
N THR A 94 2.51 -5.48 -8.99
CA THR A 94 2.26 -4.62 -10.15
C THR A 94 0.79 -4.22 -10.25
N HIS A 95 0.15 -3.84 -9.15
CA HIS A 95 -1.01 -2.96 -9.25
C HIS A 95 -0.46 -1.56 -9.56
N VAL A 96 0.01 -1.39 -10.80
CA VAL A 96 0.48 -0.12 -11.32
C VAL A 96 -0.69 0.84 -11.22
N ASP A 97 -0.55 1.86 -10.40
CA ASP A 97 -1.60 2.85 -10.22
C ASP A 97 -1.90 3.51 -11.57
N GLN A 98 -3.15 3.89 -11.84
CA GLN A 98 -3.53 4.53 -13.11
C GLN A 98 -2.67 5.77 -13.38
N GLN A 99 -2.25 6.45 -12.30
CA GLN A 99 -1.34 7.59 -12.36
C GLN A 99 0.06 7.21 -12.88
N GLU A 100 0.63 6.09 -12.43
CA GLU A 100 1.91 5.58 -12.90
C GLU A 100 1.84 5.16 -14.37
N GLN A 101 0.72 4.54 -14.79
CA GLN A 101 0.48 4.18 -16.19
C GLN A 101 0.40 5.42 -17.09
N ALA A 102 -0.34 6.45 -16.66
CA ALA A 102 -0.44 7.71 -17.38
C ALA A 102 0.94 8.41 -17.48
N ALA A 103 1.72 8.41 -16.39
CA ALA A 103 3.07 8.97 -16.39
C ALA A 103 4.01 8.23 -17.34
N ALA A 104 3.95 6.89 -17.37
CA ALA A 104 4.73 6.07 -18.29
C ALA A 104 4.37 6.36 -19.76
N ILE A 105 3.08 6.44 -20.08
CA ILE A 105 2.61 6.81 -21.43
C ILE A 105 3.10 8.22 -21.81
N ASN A 106 3.00 9.18 -20.90
CA ASN A 106 3.45 10.56 -21.12
C ASN A 106 4.97 10.69 -21.26
N SER A 107 5.75 9.70 -20.77
CA SER A 107 7.21 9.66 -20.90
C SER A 107 7.68 9.18 -22.27
N LEU A 108 6.79 8.59 -23.08
CA LEU A 108 7.16 8.09 -24.40
C LEU A 108 7.52 9.26 -25.33
N PRO A 109 8.57 9.13 -26.15
CA PRO A 109 8.89 10.13 -27.15
C PRO A 109 7.72 10.29 -28.10
N ARG A 110 7.44 11.54 -28.50
CA ARG A 110 6.41 11.81 -29.51
C ARG A 110 6.71 11.04 -30.78
N VAL A 111 5.67 10.44 -31.34
CA VAL A 111 5.69 9.90 -32.70
C VAL A 111 5.96 11.06 -33.68
N PRO A 112 7.04 10.99 -34.48
CA PRO A 112 7.34 12.03 -35.46
C PRO A 112 6.16 12.22 -36.44
N GLY A 113 5.68 13.46 -36.58
CA GLY A 113 4.64 13.82 -37.56
C GLY A 113 3.24 14.11 -37.01
N LEU A 114 3.00 13.99 -35.70
CA LEU A 114 1.71 14.36 -35.09
C LEU A 114 1.69 15.83 -34.60
N LYS A 115 0.91 16.68 -35.29
CA LYS A 115 0.59 18.07 -34.88
C LYS A 115 -0.29 18.06 -33.62
N LYS A 116 -0.19 19.08 -32.75
CA LYS A 116 -1.10 19.24 -31.61
C LYS A 116 -2.53 19.53 -32.11
N PRO A 117 -3.58 19.07 -31.40
CA PRO A 117 -4.96 19.47 -31.70
C PRO A 117 -5.26 20.95 -31.38
N ASP A 118 -4.29 21.68 -30.83
CA ASP A 118 -4.39 23.09 -30.44
C ASP A 118 -3.36 23.99 -31.17
N GLU A 119 -2.69 23.45 -32.19
CA GLU A 119 -2.00 24.23 -33.23
C GLU A 119 -2.80 24.15 -34.54
N GLU A 120 -4.07 24.58 -34.49
CA GLU A 120 -4.70 25.07 -35.71
C GLU A 120 -4.12 26.44 -36.04
N ASP A 121 -3.75 26.53 -37.31
CA ASP A 121 -3.01 27.60 -37.91
C ASP A 121 -3.69 28.95 -37.63
N GLY A 122 -2.90 29.95 -37.26
CA GLY A 122 -3.34 31.33 -37.34
C GLY A 122 -3.88 31.56 -38.74
N VAL A 123 -5.20 31.73 -38.85
CA VAL A 123 -5.86 32.20 -40.07
C VAL A 123 -5.70 33.71 -40.10
N PRO A 124 -4.97 34.30 -41.07
CA PRO A 124 -5.04 35.72 -41.31
C PRO A 124 -6.23 36.03 -42.24
N ALA A 125 -7.21 36.77 -41.73
CA ALA A 125 -7.90 37.89 -42.38
C ALA A 125 -8.77 38.62 -41.36
#